data_AF-A0A031LMT4-F1
#
_entry.id   AF-A0A031LMT4-F1
#
_cell.length_a   1.000
_cell.length_b   1.000
_cell.length_c   1.000
_cell.angle_alpha   90.00
_cell.angle_beta   90.00
_cell.angle_gamma   90.00
#
_symmetry.space_group_name_H-M   'P 1'
#
loop_
_entity.id
_entity.type
_entity.pdbx_description
1 polymer ?
#
loop_
_entity_poly.entity_id
_entity_poly.type
_entity_poly.pdbx_seq_one_letter_code
_entity_poly.pdbx_strand_id
1 'polypeptide(L)'
;MSEELVTPKERALLEIKDYLFDLLDQLNSLIEDNKDILAKNGILPTLLSAIELVTMQKYDLDLVMKIYWNNLYNVILKMNSLPEIKDKLTDIMKDASIINQVKQEANI
;
A
#
# COMPACT_ATOMS: atom_id res chain seq x y z
N MET A 1 -13.35 -14.43 29.93
CA MET A 1 -12.85 -13.77 28.72
C MET A 1 -12.18 -12.51 29.18
N SER A 2 -10.86 -12.51 29.30
CA SER A 2 -10.10 -11.28 29.50
C SER A 2 -10.13 -10.52 28.18
N GLU A 3 -10.87 -9.42 28.14
CA GLU A 3 -10.71 -8.42 27.09
C GLU A 3 -9.27 -7.91 27.20
N GLU A 4 -8.34 -8.49 26.42
CA GLU A 4 -7.03 -7.90 26.24
C GLU A 4 -7.25 -6.55 25.55
N LEU A 5 -6.97 -5.48 26.31
CA LEU A 5 -6.95 -4.12 25.81
C LEU A 5 -5.88 -4.05 24.70
N VAL A 6 -6.34 -4.16 23.45
CA VAL A 6 -5.52 -3.96 22.25
C VAL A 6 -4.73 -2.67 22.41
N THR A 7 -3.40 -2.77 22.35
CA THR A 7 -2.52 -1.60 22.48
C THR A 7 -2.77 -0.61 21.34
N PRO A 8 -2.42 0.69 21.51
CA PRO A 8 -2.58 1.66 20.43
C PRO A 8 -1.89 1.25 19.12
N LYS A 9 -0.71 0.62 19.22
CA LYS A 9 0.02 0.09 18.07
C LYS A 9 -0.74 -1.04 17.38
N GLU A 10 -1.23 -2.02 18.14
CA GLU A 10 -2.00 -3.14 17.56
C GLU A 10 -3.29 -2.66 16.93
N ARG A 11 -3.95 -1.66 17.53
CA ARG A 11 -5.15 -1.02 16.96
C ARG A 11 -4.84 -0.37 15.61
N ALA A 12 -3.75 0.40 15.54
CA ALA A 12 -3.31 1.03 14.30
C ALA A 12 -2.96 0.00 13.22
N LEU A 13 -2.29 -1.10 13.58
CA LEU A 13 -1.99 -2.18 12.64
C LEU A 13 -3.27 -2.88 12.14
N LEU A 14 -4.26 -3.10 13.01
CA LEU A 14 -5.55 -3.65 12.60
C LEU A 14 -6.29 -2.73 11.63
N GLU A 15 -6.27 -1.42 11.85
CA GLU A 15 -6.84 -0.44 10.93
C GLU A 15 -6.11 -0.43 9.58
N ILE A 16 -4.77 -0.40 9.60
CA ILE A 16 -3.94 -0.46 8.38
C ILE A 16 -4.24 -1.72 7.56
N LYS A 17 -4.53 -2.85 8.21
CA LYS A 17 -4.72 -4.14 7.54
C LYS A 17 -5.78 -4.09 6.45
N ASP A 18 -6.93 -3.51 6.75
CA ASP A 18 -8.08 -3.51 5.85
C ASP A 18 -7.75 -2.64 4.62
N TYR A 19 -7.23 -1.43 4.84
CA TYR A 19 -6.76 -0.56 3.75
C TYR A 19 -5.62 -1.18 2.93
N LEU A 20 -4.70 -1.91 3.58
CA LEU A 20 -3.58 -2.54 2.89
C LEU A 20 -4.06 -3.63 1.94
N PHE A 21 -5.06 -4.42 2.35
CA PHE A 21 -5.57 -5.51 1.53
C PHE A 21 -6.35 -4.96 0.33
N ASP A 22 -7.20 -3.96 0.56
CA ASP A 22 -7.92 -3.26 -0.52
C ASP A 22 -6.94 -2.59 -1.49
N LEU A 23 -5.89 -1.94 -0.98
CA LEU A 23 -4.85 -1.32 -1.79
C LEU A 23 -4.13 -2.35 -2.68
N LEU A 24 -3.78 -3.52 -2.15
CA LEU A 24 -3.12 -4.57 -2.94
C LEU A 24 -4.02 -5.06 -4.09
N ASP A 25 -5.31 -5.24 -3.84
CA ASP A 25 -6.28 -5.69 -4.85
C ASP A 25 -6.50 -4.61 -5.92
N GLN A 26 -6.61 -3.35 -5.52
CA GLN A 26 -6.68 -2.21 -6.45
C GLN A 26 -5.43 -2.09 -7.31
N LEU A 27 -4.24 -2.26 -6.72
CA LEU A 27 -2.97 -2.21 -7.45
C LEU A 27 -2.84 -3.36 -8.46
N ASN A 28 -3.25 -4.57 -8.10
CA ASN A 28 -3.29 -5.69 -9.03
C ASN A 28 -4.22 -5.41 -10.21
N SER A 29 -5.43 -4.90 -9.94
CA SER A 29 -6.40 -4.51 -10.98
C SER A 29 -5.84 -3.41 -11.90
N LEU A 30 -5.19 -2.40 -11.32
CA LEU A 30 -4.53 -1.32 -12.09
C LEU A 30 -3.44 -1.87 -13.02
N ILE A 31 -2.65 -2.84 -12.56
CA ILE A 31 -1.61 -3.48 -13.37
C ILE A 31 -2.21 -4.23 -14.54
N GLU A 32 -3.27 -5.01 -14.32
CA GLU A 32 -3.95 -5.77 -15.38
C GLU A 32 -4.47 -4.83 -16.48
N ASP A 33 -5.09 -3.73 -16.09
CA ASP A 33 -5.70 -2.77 -17.01
C ASP A 33 -4.71 -1.82 -17.71
N ASN A 34 -3.52 -1.60 -17.15
CA ASN A 34 -2.60 -0.53 -17.59
C ASN A 34 -1.15 -0.99 -17.76
N LYS A 35 -0.93 -2.30 -17.92
CA LYS A 35 0.39 -2.92 -17.99
C LYS A 35 1.36 -2.20 -18.94
N ASP A 36 0.90 -1.86 -20.15
CA ASP A 36 1.73 -1.23 -21.17
C ASP A 36 2.19 0.18 -20.78
N ILE A 37 1.30 0.97 -20.18
CA ILE A 37 1.60 2.33 -19.70
C ILE A 37 2.62 2.26 -18.56
N LEU A 38 2.41 1.35 -17.60
CA LEU A 38 3.30 1.15 -16.47
C LEU A 38 4.67 0.63 -16.91
N ALA A 39 4.72 -0.26 -17.90
CA ALA A 39 5.96 -0.79 -18.45
C ALA A 39 6.76 0.27 -19.22
N LYS A 40 6.07 1.04 -20.09
CA LYS A 40 6.69 2.11 -20.89
C LYS A 40 7.35 3.19 -20.02
N ASN A 41 6.78 3.45 -18.85
CA ASN A 41 7.32 4.41 -17.87
C ASN A 41 8.30 3.79 -16.87
N GLY A 42 8.68 2.51 -17.02
CA GLY A 42 9.63 1.83 -16.15
C GLY A 42 9.13 1.57 -14.72
N ILE A 43 7.83 1.75 -14.45
CA ILE A 43 7.23 1.59 -13.13
C ILE A 43 6.88 0.13 -12.86
N LEU A 44 6.41 -0.60 -13.88
CA LEU A 44 5.87 -1.95 -13.73
C LEU A 44 6.81 -2.91 -12.95
N PRO A 45 8.12 -3.01 -13.25
CA PRO A 45 8.99 -3.92 -12.52
C PRO A 45 9.11 -3.57 -11.03
N THR A 46 9.23 -2.27 -10.72
CA THR A 46 9.34 -1.78 -9.34
C THR A 46 8.03 -1.97 -8.56
N LEU A 47 6.89 -1.81 -9.23
CA LEU A 47 5.58 -2.01 -8.63
C LEU A 47 5.34 -3.50 -8.31
N LEU A 48 5.61 -4.39 -9.26
CA LEU A 48 5.48 -5.84 -9.07
C LEU A 48 6.34 -6.31 -7.89
N SER A 49 7.61 -5.90 -7.85
CA SER A 49 8.51 -6.27 -6.74
C SER A 49 8.04 -5.72 -5.40
N ALA A 50 7.54 -4.48 -5.36
CA ALA A 50 7.02 -3.89 -4.12
C ALA A 50 5.76 -4.62 -3.62
N ILE A 51 4.81 -4.92 -4.52
CA ILE A 51 3.59 -5.67 -4.21
C ILE A 51 3.93 -7.09 -3.74
N GLU A 52 4.86 -7.77 -4.40
CA GLU A 52 5.29 -9.12 -4.03
C GLU A 52 5.85 -9.16 -2.59
N LEU A 53 6.79 -8.26 -2.27
CA LEU A 53 7.39 -8.18 -0.93
C LEU A 53 6.34 -7.89 0.16
N VAL A 54 5.43 -6.95 -0.10
CA VAL A 54 4.33 -6.63 0.83
C VAL A 54 3.38 -7.81 0.97
N THR A 55 3.01 -8.47 -0.13
CA THR A 55 2.08 -9.61 -0.14
C THR A 55 2.65 -10.79 0.63
N MET A 56 3.95 -11.08 0.49
CA MET A 56 4.64 -12.15 1.23
C MET A 56 4.60 -11.92 2.73
N GLN A 57 4.58 -10.66 3.17
CA GLN A 57 4.68 -10.27 4.59
C GLN A 57 3.37 -9.70 5.14
N LYS A 58 2.26 -9.79 4.40
CA LYS A 58 0.99 -9.11 4.73
C LYS A 58 0.35 -9.52 6.06
N TYR A 59 0.82 -10.61 6.67
CA TYR A 59 0.39 -11.06 8.00
C TYR A 59 1.32 -10.60 9.13
N ASP A 60 2.51 -10.08 8.81
CA ASP A 60 3.42 -9.36 9.72
C ASP A 60 3.40 -7.87 9.38
N LEU A 61 2.31 -7.20 9.77
CA LEU A 61 2.07 -5.80 9.42
C LEU A 61 3.11 -4.84 10.02
N ASP A 62 3.69 -5.17 11.17
CA ASP A 62 4.76 -4.36 11.77
C ASP A 62 6.00 -4.36 10.86
N LEU A 63 6.39 -5.53 10.35
CA LEU A 63 7.47 -5.66 9.37
C LEU A 63 7.14 -4.93 8.06
N VAL A 64 5.92 -5.07 7.56
CA VAL A 64 5.47 -4.36 6.35
C VAL A 64 5.62 -2.86 6.52
N MET A 65 5.10 -2.29 7.60
CA MET A 65 5.14 -0.84 7.84
C MET A 65 6.57 -0.31 8.00
N LYS A 66 7.45 -1.07 8.64
CA LYS A 66 8.84 -0.64 8.89
C LYS A 66 9.75 -0.77 7.68
N ILE A 67 9.60 -1.83 6.88
CA ILE A 67 10.59 -2.21 5.87
C ILE A 67 10.08 -1.99 4.45
N TYR A 68 8.84 -2.37 4.17
CA TYR A 68 8.35 -2.49 2.79
C TYR A 68 7.41 -1.37 2.37
N TRP A 69 6.66 -0.79 3.30
CA TRP A 69 5.64 0.23 3.06
C TRP A 69 6.20 1.44 2.31
N ASN A 70 7.30 2.02 2.79
CA ASN A 70 7.87 3.22 2.18
C ASN A 70 8.25 3.00 0.70
N ASN A 71 8.72 1.81 0.35
CA ASN A 71 9.02 1.48 -1.04
C ASN A 71 7.74 1.44 -1.89
N LEU A 72 6.72 0.71 -1.43
CA LEU A 72 5.42 0.64 -2.13
C LEU A 72 4.79 2.03 -2.28
N TYR A 73 4.76 2.81 -1.19
CA TYR A 73 4.23 4.17 -1.19
C TYR A 73 4.94 5.08 -2.18
N ASN A 74 6.27 5.01 -2.26
CA ASN A 74 7.04 5.79 -3.23
C ASN A 74 6.73 5.40 -4.68
N VAL A 75 6.45 4.12 -4.96
CA VAL A 75 6.02 3.68 -6.29
C VAL A 75 4.63 4.22 -6.61
N ILE A 76 3.71 4.21 -5.64
CA ILE A 76 2.36 4.80 -5.79
C ILE A 76 2.45 6.30 -6.10
N LEU A 77 3.30 7.05 -5.39
CA LEU A 77 3.53 8.47 -5.67
C LEU A 77 4.09 8.71 -7.09
N LYS A 78 4.98 7.84 -7.57
CA LYS A 78 5.49 7.92 -8.95
C LYS A 78 4.38 7.68 -9.96
N MET A 79 3.50 6.71 -9.73
CA MET A 79 2.35 6.46 -10.61
C MET A 79 1.43 7.68 -10.70
N ASN A 80 1.21 8.39 -9.59
CA ASN A 80 0.35 9.58 -9.57
C ASN A 80 0.89 10.76 -10.41
N SER A 81 2.14 10.69 -10.87
CA SER A 81 2.70 11.64 -11.83
C SER A 81 2.35 11.34 -13.29
N LEU A 82 1.77 10.17 -13.59
CA LEU A 82 1.34 9.75 -14.92
C LEU A 82 -0.07 10.26 -15.26
N PRO A 83 -0.23 11.19 -16.22
CA PRO A 83 -1.55 11.71 -16.58
C PRO A 83 -2.53 10.64 -17.08
N GLU A 84 -2.05 9.61 -17.78
CA GLU A 84 -2.86 8.61 -18.47
C GLU A 84 -3.64 7.68 -17.53
N ILE A 85 -3.19 7.55 -16.28
CA ILE A 85 -3.82 6.69 -15.26
C ILE A 85 -4.29 7.48 -14.04
N LYS A 86 -4.18 8.81 -14.05
CA LYS A 86 -4.43 9.66 -12.89
C LYS A 86 -5.82 9.47 -12.30
N ASP A 87 -6.84 9.40 -13.14
CA ASP A 87 -8.23 9.22 -12.69
C ASP A 87 -8.45 7.87 -12.00
N LYS A 88 -7.69 6.84 -12.39
CA LYS A 88 -7.72 5.49 -11.82
C LYS A 88 -6.97 5.37 -10.49
N LEU A 89 -6.17 6.37 -10.13
CA LEU A 89 -5.35 6.36 -8.91
C LEU A 89 -6.04 7.00 -7.71
N THR A 90 -7.24 7.55 -7.87
CA THR A 90 -7.93 8.29 -6.79
C THR A 90 -8.10 7.45 -5.52
N ASP A 91 -8.66 6.25 -5.65
CA ASP A 91 -8.90 5.37 -4.50
C ASP A 91 -7.59 4.79 -3.93
N ILE A 92 -6.66 4.39 -4.81
CA ILE A 92 -5.31 3.94 -4.44
C ILE A 92 -4.58 5.00 -3.61
N MET A 93 -4.64 6.26 -4.03
CA MET A 93 -4.01 7.38 -3.33
C MET A 93 -4.69 7.66 -1.99
N LYS A 94 -6.01 7.49 -1.91
CA LYS A 94 -6.76 7.64 -0.67
C LYS A 94 -6.33 6.58 0.35
N ASP A 95 -6.36 5.30 -0.02
CA ASP A 95 -5.98 4.21 0.87
C ASP A 95 -4.51 4.33 1.29
N ALA A 96 -3.64 4.66 0.34
CA ALA A 96 -2.22 4.90 0.63
C ALA A 96 -2.00 6.07 1.60
N SER A 97 -2.79 7.14 1.48
CA SER A 97 -2.70 8.29 2.38
C SER A 97 -3.18 7.94 3.79
N ILE A 98 -4.27 7.17 3.91
CA ILE A 98 -4.79 6.71 5.21
C ILE A 98 -3.76 5.82 5.91
N ILE A 99 -3.21 4.82 5.22
CA ILE A 99 -2.17 3.95 5.78
C ILE A 99 -0.98 4.78 6.28
N ASN A 100 -0.52 5.74 5.46
CA ASN A 100 0.62 6.57 5.83
C ASN A 100 0.31 7.48 7.03
N GLN A 101 -0.91 8.00 7.13
CA GLN A 101 -1.36 8.80 8.28
C GLN A 101 -1.39 7.95 9.55
N VAL A 102 -2.07 6.79 9.53
CA VAL A 102 -2.20 5.90 10.70
C VAL A 102 -0.81 5.43 11.17
N LYS A 103 0.07 5.09 10.23
CA LYS A 103 1.47 4.75 10.51
C LYS A 103 2.21 5.87 11.26
N GLN A 104 2.05 7.12 10.82
CA GLN A 104 2.71 8.28 11.43
C GLN A 104 2.15 8.57 12.83
N GLU A 105 0.83 8.56 12.99
CA GLU A 105 0.17 8.79 14.28
C GLU A 105 0.55 7.72 15.32
N ALA A 106 0.73 6.48 14.87
CA ALA A 106 1.13 5.36 15.72
C ALA A 106 2.65 5.22 15.92
N ASN A 107 3.47 6.08 15.30
CA ASN A 107 4.94 6.01 15.30
C ASN A 107 5.50 4.62 14.88
N ILE A 108 4.91 4.04 13.83
CA ILE A 108 5.33 2.75 13.24
C ILE A 108 6.29 2.98 12.09
#